data_AF-A0AAV0WWV9-F1
#
_entry.id   AF-A0AAV0WWV9-F1
#
_cell.length_a   1.000
_cell.length_b   1.000
_cell.length_c   1.000
_cell.angle_alpha   90.00
_cell.angle_beta   90.00
_cell.angle_gamma   90.00
#
_symmetry.space_group_name_H-M   'P 1'
#
loop_
_entity.id
_entity.type
_entity.pdbx_description
1 polymer ?
#
loop_
_entity_poly.entity_id
_entity_poly.type
_entity_poly.pdbx_seq_one_letter_code
_entity_poly.pdbx_strand_id
1 'polypeptide(L)'
;MVVETNRNAEQFLSKSRLTKSSRFSKWSKTNVDEIEKFMGLLLWFGLVQMPSLESYWSTKIRYKNNIAPKIMSRNRFELLLRFRHFEDNEETPDNDRIYKVRDLLECVVKKYKNVIEPDEYLAIDESMVPLRGRLKFKQYIPGKAHKYGVKLFKICDNNGYTYINWCFI
;
A
#
# COMPACT_ATOMS: atom_id res chain seq x y z
N MET A 1 10.24 4.48 -3.80
CA MET A 1 9.63 3.13 -3.94
C MET A 1 10.55 2.12 -4.65
N VAL A 2 11.03 2.32 -5.88
CA VAL A 2 11.92 1.34 -6.55
C VAL A 2 13.19 1.05 -5.74
N VAL A 3 13.90 2.12 -5.34
CA VAL A 3 15.13 2.04 -4.53
C VAL A 3 14.86 1.29 -3.24
N GLU A 4 13.91 1.76 -2.43
CA GLU A 4 13.59 1.13 -1.14
C GLU A 4 13.05 -0.29 -1.24
N THR A 5 12.32 -0.64 -2.30
CA THR A 5 11.86 -2.02 -2.51
C THR A 5 13.04 -2.95 -2.78
N ASN A 6 14.02 -2.51 -3.58
CA ASN A 6 15.25 -3.27 -3.81
C ASN A 6 16.08 -3.38 -2.53
N ARG A 7 16.26 -2.27 -1.80
CA ARG A 7 17.00 -2.21 -0.55
C ARG A 7 16.40 -3.15 0.51
N ASN A 8 15.09 -3.11 0.71
CA ASN A 8 14.39 -3.97 1.66
C ASN A 8 14.56 -5.46 1.33
N ALA A 9 14.51 -5.82 0.04
CA ALA A 9 14.78 -7.19 -0.38
C ALA A 9 16.24 -7.59 -0.11
N GLU A 10 17.21 -6.74 -0.41
CA GLU A 10 18.64 -6.98 -0.13
C GLU A 10 18.90 -7.15 1.37
N GLN A 11 18.38 -6.27 2.21
CA GLN A 11 18.46 -6.35 3.68
C GLN A 11 17.84 -7.65 4.23
N PHE A 12 16.70 -8.08 3.67
CA PHE A 12 16.06 -9.34 4.07
C PHE A 12 16.89 -10.55 3.65
N LEU A 13 17.38 -10.57 2.41
CA LEU A 13 18.12 -11.69 1.86
C LEU A 13 19.50 -11.87 2.52
N SER A 14 20.17 -10.77 2.88
CA SER A 14 21.47 -10.83 3.57
C SER A 14 21.36 -11.41 4.99
N LYS A 15 20.25 -11.15 5.67
CA LYS A 15 19.99 -11.63 7.04
C LYS A 15 19.36 -13.03 7.09
N SER A 16 18.84 -13.54 5.97
CA SER A 16 18.06 -14.78 5.93
C SER A 16 18.84 -15.97 5.38
N ARG A 17 18.79 -17.12 6.07
CA ARG A 17 19.26 -18.41 5.51
C ARG A 17 18.14 -19.05 4.69
N LEU A 18 18.24 -18.99 3.37
CA LEU A 18 17.22 -19.50 2.45
C LEU A 18 17.65 -20.80 1.78
N THR A 19 16.70 -21.72 1.59
CA THR A 19 16.90 -22.87 0.71
C THR A 19 16.83 -22.44 -0.76
N LYS A 20 17.44 -23.22 -1.67
CA LYS A 20 17.34 -22.97 -3.11
C LYS A 20 15.89 -22.97 -3.63
N SER A 21 15.02 -23.76 -3.00
CA SER A 21 13.59 -23.86 -3.33
C SER A 21 12.74 -22.70 -2.79
N SER A 22 13.31 -21.85 -1.93
CA SER A 22 12.60 -20.69 -1.38
C SER A 22 12.06 -19.81 -2.50
N ARG A 23 10.85 -19.26 -2.32
CA ARG A 23 10.34 -18.27 -3.26
C ARG A 23 11.16 -16.98 -3.24
N PHE A 24 11.70 -16.63 -2.07
CA PHE A 24 12.49 -15.40 -1.89
C PHE A 24 13.85 -15.48 -2.59
N SER A 25 14.41 -16.68 -2.81
CA SER A 25 15.66 -16.85 -3.56
C SER A 25 15.50 -16.50 -5.05
N LYS A 26 14.25 -16.43 -5.54
CA LYS A 26 13.92 -16.00 -6.91
C LYS A 26 13.77 -14.49 -7.05
N TRP A 27 14.11 -13.71 -6.03
CA TRP A 27 14.08 -12.27 -6.10
C TRP A 27 15.11 -11.75 -7.12
N SER A 28 14.66 -10.85 -7.99
CA SER A 28 15.49 -10.01 -8.84
C SER A 28 15.13 -8.54 -8.59
N LYS A 29 16.08 -7.62 -8.82
CA LYS A 29 15.83 -6.18 -8.67
C LYS A 29 14.65 -5.73 -9.54
N THR A 30 13.80 -4.88 -9.00
CA THR A 30 12.71 -4.21 -9.71
C THR A 30 13.20 -2.90 -10.32
N ASN A 31 12.45 -2.39 -11.30
CA ASN A 31 12.67 -1.09 -11.93
C ASN A 31 11.35 -0.28 -11.97
N VAL A 32 11.38 0.91 -12.58
CA VAL A 32 10.22 1.81 -12.67
C VAL A 32 9.07 1.14 -13.44
N ASP A 33 9.32 0.63 -14.64
CA ASP A 33 8.31 -0.02 -15.50
C ASP A 33 7.61 -1.20 -14.79
N GLU A 34 8.36 -2.03 -14.08
CA GLU A 34 7.80 -3.16 -13.36
C GLU A 34 6.92 -2.71 -12.16
N ILE A 35 7.36 -1.66 -11.46
CA ILE A 35 6.60 -1.05 -10.38
C ILE A 35 5.30 -0.41 -10.90
N GLU A 36 5.33 0.26 -12.05
CA GLU A 36 4.14 0.85 -12.67
C GLU A 36 3.13 -0.22 -13.07
N LYS A 37 3.59 -1.33 -13.68
CA LYS A 37 2.75 -2.50 -13.98
C LYS A 37 2.13 -3.09 -12.72
N PHE A 38 2.91 -3.23 -11.66
CA PHE A 38 2.44 -3.72 -10.36
C PHE A 38 1.39 -2.79 -9.74
N MET A 39 1.59 -1.48 -9.80
CA MET A 39 0.60 -0.49 -9.33
C MET A 39 -0.67 -0.52 -10.20
N GLY A 40 -0.54 -0.67 -11.52
CA GLY A 40 -1.67 -0.82 -12.43
C GLY A 40 -2.53 -2.05 -12.10
N LEU A 41 -1.90 -3.18 -11.75
CA LEU A 41 -2.62 -4.36 -11.28
C LEU A 41 -3.38 -4.11 -9.96
N LEU A 42 -2.78 -3.40 -9.00
CA LEU A 42 -3.48 -3.06 -7.75
C LEU A 42 -4.71 -2.19 -7.97
N LEU A 43 -4.60 -1.19 -8.86
CA LEU A 43 -5.73 -0.35 -9.25
C LEU A 43 -6.82 -1.18 -9.92
N TRP A 44 -6.43 -2.08 -10.82
CA TRP A 44 -7.36 -2.98 -11.49
C TRP A 44 -8.05 -3.96 -10.50
N PHE A 45 -7.34 -4.48 -9.49
CA PHE A 45 -7.94 -5.30 -8.43
C PHE A 45 -8.97 -4.52 -7.60
N GLY A 46 -8.79 -3.20 -7.47
CA GLY A 46 -9.78 -2.32 -6.87
C GLY A 46 -11.10 -2.32 -7.66
N LEU A 47 -11.03 -2.34 -8.99
CA LEU A 47 -12.17 -2.31 -9.90
C LEU A 47 -12.83 -3.70 -10.07
N VAL A 48 -12.01 -4.75 -10.22
CA VAL A 48 -12.48 -6.11 -10.48
C VAL A 48 -12.18 -6.97 -9.26
N GLN A 49 -13.12 -7.07 -8.33
CA GLN A 49 -12.92 -7.83 -7.09
C GLN A 49 -13.05 -9.34 -7.32
N MET A 50 -11.98 -10.08 -7.02
CA MET A 50 -11.94 -11.55 -7.04
C MET A 50 -11.89 -12.12 -5.61
N PRO A 51 -12.35 -13.37 -5.38
CA PRO A 51 -12.46 -13.95 -4.04
C PRO A 51 -11.12 -14.17 -3.34
N SER A 52 -10.01 -14.22 -4.09
CA SER A 52 -8.66 -14.29 -3.53
C SER A 52 -7.63 -13.68 -4.49
N LEU A 53 -6.46 -13.32 -3.96
CA LEU A 53 -5.36 -12.82 -4.79
C LEU A 53 -4.96 -13.83 -5.87
N GLU A 54 -4.95 -15.12 -5.56
CA GLU A 54 -4.59 -16.15 -6.52
C GLU A 54 -5.59 -16.28 -7.67
N SER A 55 -6.85 -15.91 -7.43
CA SER A 55 -7.93 -16.03 -8.43
C SER A 55 -7.68 -15.15 -9.65
N TYR A 56 -6.97 -14.03 -9.50
CA TYR A 56 -6.57 -13.17 -10.62
C TYR A 56 -5.66 -13.86 -11.63
N TRP A 57 -4.98 -14.94 -11.25
CA TRP A 57 -4.15 -15.76 -12.16
C TRP A 57 -4.75 -17.14 -12.42
N SER A 58 -6.02 -17.36 -12.08
CA SER A 58 -6.68 -18.65 -12.29
C SER A 58 -6.94 -18.91 -13.77
N THR A 59 -6.76 -20.17 -14.19
CA THR A 59 -7.12 -20.65 -15.52
C THR A 59 -8.55 -21.18 -15.59
N LYS A 60 -9.25 -21.30 -14.45
CA LYS A 60 -10.63 -21.77 -14.37
C LYS A 60 -11.56 -20.76 -15.04
N ILE A 61 -12.51 -21.23 -15.84
CA ILE A 61 -13.39 -20.39 -16.67
C ILE A 61 -14.06 -19.23 -15.92
N ARG A 62 -14.42 -19.43 -14.64
CA ARG A 62 -15.08 -18.43 -13.79
C ARG A 62 -14.21 -17.21 -13.47
N TYR A 63 -12.88 -17.39 -13.41
CA TYR A 63 -11.93 -16.34 -12.96
C TYR A 63 -10.86 -16.03 -14.00
N LYS A 64 -10.89 -16.74 -15.14
CA LYS A 64 -9.94 -16.57 -16.24
C LYS A 64 -10.06 -15.14 -16.78
N ASN A 65 -8.94 -14.43 -16.79
CA ASN A 65 -8.80 -13.12 -17.39
C ASN A 65 -7.45 -13.02 -18.11
N ASN A 66 -7.35 -12.09 -19.07
CA ASN A 66 -6.15 -11.90 -19.88
C ASN A 66 -5.29 -10.72 -19.39
N ILE A 67 -5.65 -10.09 -18.27
CA ILE A 67 -4.97 -8.89 -17.78
C ILE A 67 -3.83 -9.30 -16.86
N ALA A 68 -4.14 -9.87 -15.69
CA ALA A 68 -3.10 -10.15 -14.69
C ALA A 68 -2.01 -11.10 -15.21
N PRO A 69 -2.32 -12.25 -15.86
CA PRO A 69 -1.28 -13.15 -16.37
C PRO A 69 -0.41 -12.55 -17.48
N LYS A 70 -0.95 -11.60 -18.27
CA LYS A 70 -0.23 -10.94 -19.37
C LYS A 70 0.72 -9.87 -18.86
N ILE A 71 0.35 -9.17 -17.79
CA ILE A 71 1.15 -8.07 -17.24
C ILE A 71 2.29 -8.58 -16.37
N MET A 72 2.02 -9.54 -15.47
CA MET A 72 3.02 -10.04 -14.53
C MET A 72 2.64 -11.42 -14.01
N SER A 73 3.62 -12.30 -13.77
CA SER A 73 3.33 -13.58 -13.11
C SER A 73 2.87 -13.41 -11.66
N ARG A 74 2.00 -14.31 -11.17
CA ARG A 74 1.56 -14.34 -9.76
C ARG A 74 2.73 -14.33 -8.78
N ASN A 75 3.74 -15.17 -9.04
CA ASN A 75 4.91 -15.31 -8.16
C ASN A 75 5.70 -14.01 -8.07
N ARG A 76 5.87 -13.29 -9.19
CA ARG A 76 6.56 -12.00 -9.20
C ARG A 76 5.73 -10.93 -8.50
N PHE A 77 4.42 -10.88 -8.74
CA PHE A 77 3.53 -9.95 -8.05
C PHE A 77 3.58 -10.14 -6.54
N GLU A 78 3.49 -11.37 -6.04
CA GLU A 78 3.54 -11.67 -4.61
C GLU A 78 4.93 -11.35 -3.99
N LEU A 79 6.02 -11.52 -4.74
CA LEU A 79 7.35 -11.09 -4.30
C LEU A 79 7.44 -9.57 -4.17
N LEU A 80 6.95 -8.83 -5.17
CA LEU A 80 6.86 -7.37 -5.09
C LEU A 80 5.94 -6.94 -3.95
N LEU A 81 4.81 -7.59 -3.75
CA LEU A 81 3.90 -7.33 -2.64
C LEU A 81 4.58 -7.54 -1.28
N ARG A 82 5.45 -8.56 -1.16
CA ARG A 82 6.22 -8.83 0.06
C ARG A 82 7.29 -7.78 0.32
N PHE A 83 8.04 -7.39 -0.71
CA PHE A 83 9.22 -6.54 -0.54
C PHE A 83 8.97 -5.05 -0.77
N ARG A 84 7.78 -4.65 -1.24
CA ARG A 84 7.40 -3.25 -1.45
C ARG A 84 7.75 -2.42 -0.22
N HIS A 85 8.53 -1.36 -0.44
CA HIS A 85 8.98 -0.47 0.62
C HIS A 85 9.06 0.98 0.16
N PHE A 86 9.00 1.90 1.11
CA PHE A 86 8.99 3.34 0.86
C PHE A 86 10.12 4.10 1.54
N GLU A 87 10.67 3.59 2.65
CA GLU A 87 11.78 4.18 3.42
C GLU A 87 12.82 3.14 3.81
N ASP A 88 14.00 3.56 4.29
CA ASP A 88 15.01 2.64 4.79
C ASP A 88 14.69 2.12 6.20
N ASN A 89 14.77 0.80 6.43
CA ASN A 89 14.60 0.25 7.77
C ASN A 89 15.74 0.64 8.72
N GLU A 90 16.92 0.98 8.21
CA GLU A 90 18.10 1.31 9.02
C GLU A 90 18.11 2.76 9.50
N GLU A 91 17.25 3.63 8.92
CA GLU A 91 17.10 5.04 9.27
C GLU A 91 15.81 5.34 10.05
N THR A 92 15.13 4.30 10.55
CA THR A 92 13.85 4.49 11.27
C THR A 92 14.06 5.26 12.57
N PRO A 93 13.46 6.46 12.74
CA PRO A 93 13.58 7.22 13.97
C PRO A 93 12.69 6.64 15.08
N ASP A 94 13.11 6.78 16.34
CA ASP A 94 12.37 6.26 17.49
C ASP A 94 11.00 6.92 17.70
N ASN A 95 10.88 8.20 17.29
CA ASN A 95 9.72 9.05 17.59
C ASN A 95 8.74 9.23 16.43
N ASP A 96 8.96 8.63 15.25
CA ASP A 96 7.99 8.66 14.15
C ASP A 96 7.45 7.26 13.83
N ARG A 97 6.26 6.97 14.36
CA ARG A 97 5.60 5.67 14.20
C ARG A 97 5.05 5.43 12.79
N ILE A 98 4.92 6.45 11.93
CA ILE A 98 4.49 6.29 10.53
C ILE A 98 5.60 6.60 9.53
N TYR A 99 6.85 6.72 9.98
CA TYR A 99 8.05 6.97 9.17
C TYR A 99 8.01 6.22 7.83
N LYS A 100 7.73 4.91 7.87
CA LYS A 100 7.66 4.01 6.70
C LYS A 100 6.70 4.43 5.58
N VAL A 101 5.81 5.39 5.81
CA VAL A 101 4.89 5.95 4.81
C VAL A 101 4.84 7.47 4.86
N ARG A 102 5.68 8.12 5.68
CA ARG A 102 5.68 9.57 5.93
C ARG A 102 5.79 10.35 4.64
N ASP A 103 6.87 10.14 3.89
CA ASP A 103 7.17 10.92 2.69
C ASP A 103 6.13 10.68 1.59
N LEU A 104 5.62 9.45 1.51
CA LEU A 104 4.50 9.14 0.61
C LEU A 104 3.25 9.94 0.98
N LEU A 105 2.87 9.96 2.25
CA LEU A 105 1.70 10.71 2.72
C LEU A 105 1.87 12.21 2.49
N GLU A 106 3.04 12.76 2.79
CA GLU A 106 3.34 14.17 2.57
C GLU A 106 3.34 14.55 1.09
N CYS A 107 3.91 13.69 0.23
CA CYS A 107 3.85 13.86 -1.21
C CYS A 107 2.40 13.91 -1.72
N VAL A 108 1.56 12.98 -1.23
CA VAL A 108 0.14 12.91 -1.61
C VAL A 108 -0.64 14.12 -1.11
N VAL A 109 -0.48 14.51 0.16
CA VAL A 109 -1.13 15.69 0.74
C VAL A 109 -0.70 16.97 0.02
N LYS A 110 0.59 17.11 -0.30
CA LYS A 110 1.09 18.26 -1.07
C LYS A 110 0.43 18.34 -2.44
N LYS A 111 0.25 17.21 -3.13
CA LYS A 111 -0.48 17.17 -4.39
C LYS A 111 -1.94 17.56 -4.19
N TYR A 112 -2.61 17.03 -3.17
CA TYR A 112 -4.03 17.34 -2.94
C TYR A 112 -4.28 18.83 -2.73
N LYS A 113 -3.41 19.50 -1.96
CA LYS A 113 -3.48 20.95 -1.73
C LYS A 113 -3.25 21.81 -2.99
N ASN A 114 -2.61 21.27 -4.01
CA ASN A 114 -2.24 22.02 -5.21
C ASN A 114 -3.21 21.82 -6.38
N VAL A 115 -4.19 20.90 -6.27
CA VAL A 115 -5.10 20.58 -7.38
C VAL A 115 -6.39 21.40 -7.31
N ILE A 116 -6.91 21.65 -6.11
CA ILE A 116 -8.18 22.36 -5.89
C ILE A 116 -7.98 23.38 -4.77
N GLU A 117 -8.55 24.57 -4.95
CA GLU A 117 -8.67 25.57 -3.90
C GLU A 117 -9.89 25.24 -3.01
N PRO A 118 -9.75 25.27 -1.67
CA PRO A 118 -10.85 24.98 -0.77
C PRO A 118 -12.06 25.88 -0.96
N ASP A 119 -13.26 25.29 -0.95
CA ASP A 119 -14.52 26.02 -0.89
C ASP A 119 -14.73 26.70 0.49
N GLU A 120 -15.70 27.60 0.59
CA GLU A 120 -16.03 28.32 1.84
C GLU A 120 -16.44 27.36 2.96
N TYR A 121 -17.11 26.25 2.61
CA TYR A 121 -17.59 25.26 3.57
C TYR A 121 -16.73 23.99 3.53
N LEU A 122 -16.11 23.70 4.67
CA LEU A 122 -15.27 22.52 4.86
C LEU A 122 -15.82 21.66 5.99
N ALA A 123 -15.78 20.35 5.79
CA ALA A 123 -16.13 19.35 6.80
C ALA A 123 -14.85 18.71 7.34
N ILE A 124 -14.78 18.58 8.67
CA ILE A 124 -13.73 17.82 9.35
C ILE A 124 -14.37 16.57 9.94
N ASP A 125 -13.87 15.39 9.56
CA ASP A 125 -14.38 14.13 10.08
C ASP A 125 -13.30 13.03 10.18
N GLU A 126 -13.64 11.98 10.92
CA GLU A 126 -12.83 10.83 11.21
C GLU A 126 -13.12 9.67 10.24
N SER A 127 -12.09 9.28 9.50
CA SER A 127 -12.09 8.10 8.64
C SER A 127 -11.28 6.97 9.28
N MET A 128 -11.70 5.73 9.04
CA MET A 128 -10.99 4.54 9.52
C MET A 128 -10.40 3.76 8.34
N VAL A 129 -9.09 3.49 8.38
CA VAL A 129 -8.48 2.49 7.48
C VAL A 129 -8.50 1.13 8.20
N PRO A 130 -9.30 0.16 7.75
CA PRO A 130 -9.44 -1.11 8.45
C PRO A 130 -8.11 -1.86 8.52
N LEU A 131 -7.71 -2.25 9.73
CA LEU A 131 -6.48 -3.02 9.94
C LEU A 131 -6.66 -3.95 11.14
N ARG A 132 -6.47 -5.26 10.92
CA ARG A 132 -6.45 -6.26 12.01
C ARG A 132 -5.04 -6.68 12.44
N GLY A 133 -4.01 -6.27 11.69
CA GLY A 133 -2.60 -6.59 11.97
C GLY A 133 -2.06 -6.00 13.28
N ARG A 134 -0.81 -6.34 13.60
CA ARG A 134 -0.06 -5.79 14.73
C ARG A 134 0.49 -4.42 14.34
N LEU A 135 -0.04 -3.38 14.98
CA LEU A 135 0.39 -1.99 14.80
C LEU A 135 0.18 -1.24 16.11
N LYS A 136 1.19 -0.50 16.59
CA LYS A 136 1.20 0.12 17.91
C LYS A 136 0.07 1.15 18.11
N PHE A 137 -0.26 1.90 17.06
CA PHE A 137 -1.23 2.99 17.08
C PHE A 137 -2.56 2.63 16.42
N LYS A 138 -2.86 1.33 16.28
CA LYS A 138 -4.19 0.88 15.87
C LYS A 138 -5.20 1.20 16.96
N GLN A 139 -6.34 1.74 16.59
CA GLN A 139 -7.42 2.11 17.50
C GLN A 139 -8.62 1.17 17.37
N TYR A 140 -9.39 1.07 18.45
CA TYR A 140 -10.70 0.41 18.48
C TYR A 140 -11.81 1.45 18.63
N ILE A 141 -12.73 1.51 17.67
CA ILE A 141 -13.86 2.46 17.67
C ILE A 141 -15.17 1.65 17.57
N PRO A 142 -15.89 1.44 18.69
CA PRO A 142 -17.07 0.57 18.74
C PRO A 142 -18.17 0.92 17.73
N GLY A 143 -18.35 2.22 17.43
CA GLY A 143 -19.42 2.75 16.59
C GLY A 143 -19.17 2.70 15.08
N LYS A 144 -17.98 2.26 14.62
CA LYS A 144 -17.67 2.17 13.18
C LYS A 144 -17.87 0.73 12.69
N ALA A 145 -18.32 0.56 11.45
CA ALA A 145 -18.52 -0.75 10.81
C ALA A 145 -17.26 -1.63 10.89
N HIS A 146 -16.09 -1.02 10.64
CA HIS A 146 -14.79 -1.62 10.92
C HIS A 146 -14.23 -1.07 12.23
N LYS A 147 -14.41 -1.83 13.30
CA LYS A 147 -14.07 -1.37 14.65
C LYS A 147 -12.56 -1.24 14.92
N TYR A 148 -11.70 -1.90 14.16
CA TYR A 148 -10.24 -1.87 14.36
C TYR A 148 -9.53 -1.31 13.14
N GLY A 149 -8.69 -0.30 13.32
CA GLY A 149 -7.98 0.33 12.21
C GLY A 149 -7.06 1.48 12.60
N VAL A 150 -6.54 2.15 11.57
CA VAL A 150 -5.77 3.39 11.71
C VAL A 150 -6.70 4.57 11.50
N LYS A 151 -6.82 5.42 12.52
CA LYS A 151 -7.70 6.58 12.51
C LYS A 151 -7.04 7.72 11.76
N LEU A 152 -7.78 8.29 10.82
CA LEU A 152 -7.38 9.44 10.02
C LEU A 152 -8.38 10.57 10.24
N PHE A 153 -7.90 11.79 10.46
CA PHE A 153 -8.74 12.98 10.35
C PHE A 153 -8.58 13.56 8.96
N LYS A 154 -9.72 13.87 8.33
CA LYS A 154 -9.78 14.39 6.97
C LYS A 154 -10.47 15.74 6.97
N ILE A 155 -9.97 16.64 6.13
CA ILE A 155 -10.68 17.87 5.76
C ILE A 155 -11.19 17.67 4.33
N CYS A 156 -12.50 17.77 4.16
CA CYS A 156 -13.17 17.59 2.88
C CYS A 156 -14.01 18.81 2.49
N ASP A 157 -14.14 19.08 1.19
CA ASP A 157 -15.14 20.04 0.70
C ASP A 157 -16.51 19.39 0.47
N ASN A 158 -17.47 20.23 0.09
CA ASN A 158 -18.82 19.83 -0.29
C ASN A 158 -18.88 18.85 -1.45
N ASN A 159 -17.88 18.81 -2.33
CA ASN A 159 -17.80 17.89 -3.46
C ASN A 159 -17.17 16.54 -3.09
N GLY A 160 -16.77 16.36 -1.83
CA GLY A 160 -16.15 15.15 -1.31
C GLY A 160 -14.64 15.04 -1.57
N TYR A 161 -14.01 16.10 -2.06
CA TYR A 161 -12.56 16.16 -2.26
C TYR A 161 -11.84 16.31 -0.92
N THR A 162 -10.70 15.62 -0.74
CA THR A 162 -9.94 15.64 0.52
C THR A 162 -8.67 16.49 0.41
N TYR A 163 -8.54 17.51 1.25
CA TYR A 163 -7.38 18.44 1.25
C TYR A 163 -6.23 17.96 2.12
N ILE A 164 -6.55 17.45 3.31
CA ILE A 164 -5.55 16.99 4.27
C ILE A 164 -6.01 15.68 4.89
N ASN A 165 -5.05 14.76 5.06
CA ASN A 165 -5.22 13.54 5.83
C ASN A 165 -4.14 13.52 6.92
N TRP A 166 -4.55 13.63 8.18
CA TRP A 166 -3.64 13.46 9.33
C TRP A 166 -3.86 12.09 9.95
N CYS A 167 -2.79 11.33 10.10
CA CYS A 167 -2.79 10.15 10.97
C CYS A 167 -2.48 10.60 12.39
N PHE A 168 -3.42 10.41 13.32
CA PHE A 168 -3.15 10.58 14.74
C PHE A 168 -2.73 9.22 15.32
N ILE A 169 -1.64 9.24 16.07
CA ILE A 169 -0.84 8.07 16.45
C ILE A 169 -0.74 8.00 17.97
#